data_AF-A0A7C7WZ11-F1
#
_entry.id   AF-A0A7C7WZ11-F1
#
_cell.length_a   1.000
_cell.length_b   1.000
_cell.length_c   1.000
_cell.angle_alpha   90.00
_cell.angle_beta   90.00
_cell.angle_gamma   90.00
#
_symmetry.space_group_name_H-M   'P 1'
#
loop_
_entity.id
_entity.type
_entity.pdbx_description
1 polymer ?
#
loop_
_entity_poly.entity_id
_entity_poly.type
_entity_poly.pdbx_seq_one_letter_code
_entity_poly.pdbx_strand_id
1 'polypeptide(L)'
;NISTEFHRPSGPFTLVPMPGNQSSLVWVDKTDAVQDYVAMSKHAIIRAIQDRSRDMLGEIDLVTSPQSWPLIAIKAKEITSHRVALMAEAAHVLSPMGAQGMNLSLRDCAILAETIVDSLRLGLDAGLKTNLRGYEAKRSFDINSRVIGSDGLTRMVSNDFGLLKTLRRAGLKTLSPHSPLKTFMMQQGLAPSSDDSRLMQGEVL
;
A
#
# COMPACT_ATOMS: atom_id res chain seq x y z
N ASN A 1 9.39 11.88 -18.40
CA ASN A 1 9.44 10.78 -17.41
C ASN A 1 8.05 10.24 -17.17
N ILE A 2 7.70 9.11 -17.79
CA ILE A 2 6.39 8.46 -17.67
C ILE A 2 6.59 7.12 -16.95
N SER A 3 5.83 6.86 -15.88
CA SER A 3 5.76 5.53 -15.27
C SER A 3 4.93 4.60 -16.15
N THR A 4 5.41 3.39 -16.41
CA THR A 4 4.76 2.43 -17.31
C THR A 4 4.54 1.09 -16.60
N GLU A 5 3.30 0.60 -16.63
CA GLU A 5 2.89 -0.64 -15.96
C GLU A 5 2.31 -1.65 -16.96
N PHE A 6 2.91 -2.84 -17.00
CA PHE A 6 2.47 -3.96 -17.80
C PHE A 6 1.65 -4.91 -16.93
N HIS A 7 0.37 -5.06 -17.26
CA HIS A 7 -0.54 -5.95 -16.55
C HIS A 7 -0.44 -7.37 -17.09
N ARG A 8 -0.11 -8.34 -16.23
CA ARG A 8 -0.09 -9.78 -16.57
C ARG A 8 -0.87 -10.58 -15.53
N PRO A 9 -1.30 -11.82 -15.88
CA PRO A 9 -2.01 -12.67 -14.93
C PRO A 9 -1.25 -12.95 -13.62
N SER A 10 0.09 -12.98 -13.67
CA SER A 10 0.92 -13.24 -12.49
C SER A 10 1.12 -12.03 -11.58
N GLY A 11 0.85 -10.82 -12.07
CA GLY A 11 1.08 -9.58 -11.34
C GLY A 11 1.55 -8.44 -12.25
N PRO A 12 1.51 -7.20 -11.74
CA PRO A 12 2.03 -6.03 -12.45
C PRO A 12 3.56 -6.07 -12.58
N PHE A 13 4.05 -5.46 -13.66
CA PHE A 13 5.46 -5.18 -13.90
C PHE A 13 5.58 -3.69 -14.23
N THR A 14 6.22 -2.92 -13.35
CA THR A 14 6.13 -1.46 -13.34
C THR A 14 7.52 -0.84 -13.37
N LEU A 15 7.74 0.04 -14.34
CA LEU A 15 8.97 0.81 -14.52
C LEU A 15 8.72 2.26 -14.11
N VAL A 16 9.46 2.73 -13.11
CA VAL A 16 9.34 4.07 -12.53
C VAL A 16 10.61 4.87 -12.85
N PRO A 17 10.54 5.92 -13.69
CA PRO A 17 11.70 6.72 -14.04
C PRO A 17 12.36 7.38 -12.83
N MET A 18 13.68 7.34 -12.78
CA MET A 18 14.53 7.98 -11.77
C MET A 18 15.46 9.01 -12.44
N PRO A 19 15.98 10.00 -11.70
CA PRO A 19 17.03 10.87 -12.21
C PRO A 19 18.26 10.07 -12.70
N GLY A 20 18.96 10.58 -13.72
CA GLY A 20 20.22 9.98 -14.18
C GLY A 20 20.08 8.81 -15.17
N ASN A 21 19.06 8.82 -16.03
CA ASN A 21 18.80 7.75 -17.02
C ASN A 21 18.64 6.36 -16.36
N GLN A 22 17.95 6.33 -15.22
CA GLN A 22 17.69 5.13 -14.44
C GLN A 22 16.18 4.88 -14.35
N SER A 23 15.81 3.64 -14.09
CA SER A 23 14.43 3.24 -13.82
C SER A 23 14.41 2.28 -12.64
N SER A 24 13.52 2.53 -11.69
CA SER A 24 13.21 1.56 -10.63
C SER A 24 12.20 0.54 -11.17
N LEU A 25 12.45 -0.74 -10.91
CA LEU A 25 11.59 -1.84 -11.33
C LEU A 25 10.84 -2.42 -10.14
N VAL A 26 9.52 -2.46 -10.23
CA VAL A 26 8.65 -3.24 -9.33
C VAL A 26 8.06 -4.39 -10.13
N TRP A 27 8.49 -5.61 -9.84
CA TRP A 27 8.02 -6.83 -10.50
C TRP A 27 7.32 -7.73 -9.49
N VAL A 28 6.00 -7.84 -9.63
CA VAL A 28 5.18 -8.76 -8.83
C VAL A 28 4.95 -10.04 -9.61
N ASP A 29 5.26 -11.18 -8.99
CA ASP A 29 5.00 -12.51 -9.53
C ASP A 29 4.77 -13.51 -8.38
N LYS A 30 4.54 -14.78 -8.71
CA LYS A 30 4.42 -15.85 -7.70
C LYS A 30 5.74 -16.09 -6.98
N THR A 31 5.66 -16.52 -5.71
CA THR A 31 6.82 -16.68 -4.83
C THR A 31 7.90 -17.60 -5.41
N ASP A 32 7.51 -18.70 -6.03
CA ASP A 32 8.41 -19.63 -6.71
C ASP A 32 9.17 -18.96 -7.87
N ALA A 33 8.43 -18.30 -8.77
CA ALA A 33 9.02 -17.57 -9.89
C ALA A 33 9.95 -16.44 -9.43
N VAL A 34 9.60 -15.72 -8.36
CA VAL A 34 10.43 -14.65 -7.79
C VAL A 34 11.75 -15.20 -7.23
N GLN A 35 11.72 -16.36 -6.58
CA GLN A 35 12.96 -17.01 -6.12
C GLN A 35 13.88 -17.37 -7.28
N ASP A 36 13.31 -17.87 -8.38
CA ASP A 36 14.08 -18.15 -9.59
C ASP A 36 14.73 -16.87 -10.15
N TYR A 37 13.98 -15.76 -10.26
CA TYR A 37 14.51 -14.49 -10.77
C TYR A 37 15.64 -13.92 -9.90
N VAL A 38 15.54 -14.03 -8.58
CA VAL A 38 16.60 -13.56 -7.67
C VAL A 38 17.85 -14.45 -7.74
N ALA A 39 17.69 -15.73 -8.05
CA ALA A 39 18.79 -16.68 -8.23
C ALA A 39 19.42 -16.63 -9.64
N MET A 40 18.81 -15.95 -10.61
CA MET A 40 19.33 -15.85 -11.97
C MET A 40 20.67 -15.12 -12.05
N SER A 41 21.45 -15.47 -13.05
CA SER A 41 22.63 -14.68 -13.42
C SER A 41 22.22 -13.29 -13.92
N LYS A 42 23.13 -12.31 -13.77
CA LYS A 42 22.93 -10.92 -14.24
C LYS A 42 22.42 -10.86 -15.69
N HIS A 43 23.00 -11.65 -16.59
CA HIS A 43 22.60 -11.69 -18.00
C HIS A 43 21.17 -12.24 -18.19
N ALA A 44 20.82 -13.31 -17.46
CA ALA A 44 19.51 -13.93 -17.57
C ALA A 44 18.39 -13.01 -17.06
N ILE A 45 18.60 -12.32 -15.93
CA ILE A 45 17.60 -11.39 -15.40
C ILE A 45 17.45 -10.15 -16.28
N ILE A 46 18.54 -9.62 -16.86
CA ILE A 46 18.47 -8.50 -17.82
C ILE A 46 17.61 -8.88 -19.02
N ARG A 47 17.83 -10.06 -19.60
CA ARG A 47 17.02 -10.58 -20.71
C ARG A 47 15.56 -10.73 -20.32
N ALA A 48 15.27 -11.28 -19.14
CA ALA A 48 13.91 -11.43 -18.66
C ALA A 48 13.19 -10.07 -18.48
N ILE A 49 13.90 -9.05 -17.98
CA ILE A 49 13.39 -7.68 -17.85
C ILE A 49 13.11 -7.06 -19.24
N GLN A 50 14.03 -7.23 -20.19
CA GLN A 50 13.89 -6.74 -21.56
C GLN A 50 12.71 -7.40 -22.28
N ASP A 51 12.62 -8.73 -22.26
CA ASP A 51 11.50 -9.48 -22.84
C ASP A 51 10.16 -9.05 -22.22
N ARG A 52 10.13 -8.85 -20.89
CA ARG A 52 8.90 -8.50 -20.18
C ARG A 52 8.46 -7.06 -20.41
N SER A 53 9.42 -6.15 -20.59
CA SER A 53 9.21 -4.74 -20.96
C SER A 53 9.07 -4.51 -22.46
N ARG A 54 9.20 -5.56 -23.30
CA ARG A 54 9.20 -5.49 -24.77
C ARG A 54 10.26 -4.54 -25.30
N ASP A 55 11.46 -4.61 -24.73
CA ASP A 55 12.63 -3.79 -25.10
C ASP A 55 12.38 -2.28 -25.05
N MET A 56 11.38 -1.82 -24.28
CA MET A 56 10.98 -0.41 -24.23
C MET A 56 12.13 0.53 -23.80
N LEU A 57 13.06 0.03 -23.00
CA LEU A 57 14.23 0.78 -22.52
C LEU A 57 15.50 0.52 -23.35
N GLY A 58 15.43 -0.34 -24.37
CA GLY A 58 16.60 -0.76 -25.14
C GLY A 58 17.58 -1.61 -24.32
N GLU A 59 18.87 -1.34 -24.49
CA GLU A 59 19.92 -1.96 -23.67
C GLU A 59 19.88 -1.42 -22.24
N ILE A 60 19.81 -2.33 -21.27
CA ILE A 60 19.76 -2.00 -19.86
C ILE A 60 20.91 -2.68 -19.11
N ASP A 61 21.30 -2.07 -18.00
CA ASP A 61 22.16 -2.71 -17.01
C ASP A 61 21.54 -2.63 -15.61
N LEU A 62 21.93 -3.56 -14.73
CA LEU A 62 21.51 -3.56 -13.33
C LEU A 62 22.42 -2.67 -12.49
N VAL A 63 21.83 -1.60 -11.95
CA VAL A 63 22.47 -0.74 -10.94
C VAL A 63 22.59 -1.47 -9.59
N THR A 64 21.58 -2.28 -9.26
CA THR A 64 21.53 -3.09 -8.03
C THR A 64 21.09 -4.51 -8.35
N SER A 65 21.55 -5.48 -7.55
CA SER A 65 21.04 -6.86 -7.64
C SER A 65 19.55 -6.92 -7.31
N PRO A 66 18.77 -7.84 -7.92
CA PRO A 66 17.38 -8.03 -7.58
C PRO A 66 17.19 -8.38 -6.10
N GLN A 67 16.17 -7.81 -5.48
CA GLN A 67 15.75 -8.10 -4.12
C GLN A 67 14.26 -8.48 -4.15
N SER A 68 13.85 -9.34 -3.21
CA SER A 68 12.45 -9.78 -3.12
C SER A 68 11.95 -9.77 -1.69
N TRP A 69 10.65 -9.46 -1.57
CA TRP A 69 9.90 -9.49 -0.32
C TRP A 69 8.53 -10.09 -0.59
N PRO A 70 8.00 -10.93 0.32
CA PRO A 70 6.68 -11.50 0.14
C PRO A 70 5.62 -10.40 0.31
N LEU A 71 4.62 -10.39 -0.58
CA LEU A 71 3.48 -9.48 -0.45
C LEU A 71 2.48 -10.06 0.54
N ILE A 72 2.58 -9.64 1.80
CA ILE A 72 1.75 -10.13 2.90
C ILE A 72 0.98 -8.99 3.55
N ALA A 73 -0.17 -9.32 4.12
CA ALA A 73 -0.91 -8.44 5.01
C ALA A 73 -0.82 -9.00 6.44
N ILE A 74 -0.25 -8.21 7.36
CA ILE A 74 -0.17 -8.54 8.78
C ILE A 74 -0.78 -7.38 9.56
N LYS A 75 -1.48 -7.69 10.65
CA LYS A 75 -1.89 -6.68 11.63
C LYS A 75 -1.67 -7.21 13.04
N ALA A 76 -1.27 -6.33 13.94
CA ALA A 76 -1.28 -6.62 15.36
C ALA A 76 -2.72 -6.82 15.86
N LYS A 77 -2.91 -7.74 16.80
CA LYS A 77 -4.22 -7.99 17.42
C LYS A 77 -4.64 -6.84 18.35
N GLU A 78 -3.67 -6.32 19.09
CA GLU A 78 -3.78 -5.14 19.94
C GLU A 78 -2.62 -4.23 19.58
N ILE A 79 -2.89 -2.94 19.46
CA ILE A 79 -1.87 -1.93 19.13
C ILE A 79 -1.58 -1.02 20.32
N THR A 80 -2.27 -1.20 21.44
CA THR A 80 -2.01 -0.46 22.68
C THR A 80 -2.02 -1.36 23.91
N SER A 81 -1.18 -1.02 24.88
CA SER A 81 -1.18 -1.60 26.22
C SER A 81 -0.73 -0.54 27.24
N HIS A 82 -0.62 -0.91 28.50
CA HIS A 82 -0.12 0.01 29.53
C HIS A 82 1.32 0.46 29.19
N ARG A 83 1.49 1.75 28.94
CA ARG A 83 2.74 2.42 28.51
C ARG A 83 3.32 1.89 27.18
N VAL A 84 2.49 1.31 26.31
CA VAL A 84 2.93 0.78 25.01
C VAL A 84 1.93 1.17 23.93
N ALA A 85 2.43 1.68 22.80
CA ALA A 85 1.67 1.87 21.57
C ALA A 85 2.49 1.39 20.37
N LEU A 86 1.88 0.57 19.51
CA LEU A 86 2.43 0.15 18.23
C LEU A 86 1.91 1.08 17.13
N MET A 87 2.78 1.40 16.18
CA MET A 87 2.49 2.28 15.05
C MET A 87 3.27 1.82 13.81
N ALA A 88 2.85 2.27 12.63
CA ALA A 88 3.47 1.95 11.35
C ALA A 88 3.64 0.43 11.15
N GLU A 89 4.77 0.00 10.61
CA GLU A 89 5.08 -1.39 10.32
C GLU A 89 5.11 -2.31 11.56
N ALA A 90 5.19 -1.75 12.77
CA ALA A 90 5.04 -2.51 14.01
C ALA A 90 3.57 -2.85 14.33
N ALA A 91 2.61 -2.06 13.82
CA ALA A 91 1.18 -2.27 14.01
C ALA A 91 0.54 -3.00 12.83
N HIS A 92 1.00 -2.75 11.61
CA HIS A 92 0.43 -3.34 10.39
C HIS A 92 1.45 -3.40 9.26
N VAL A 93 1.33 -4.42 8.42
CA VAL A 93 2.02 -4.54 7.13
C VAL A 93 0.92 -4.75 6.10
N LEU A 94 0.91 -3.95 5.05
CA LEU A 94 -0.07 -4.05 3.98
C LEU A 94 0.60 -4.44 2.67
N SER A 95 -0.12 -5.19 1.84
CA SER A 95 0.30 -5.42 0.46
C SER A 95 0.47 -4.07 -0.26
N PRO A 96 1.54 -3.86 -1.05
CA PRO A 96 1.93 -2.56 -1.61
C PRO A 96 1.00 -2.01 -2.71
N MET A 97 -0.26 -2.44 -2.77
CA MET A 97 -1.22 -1.89 -3.72
C MET A 97 -1.45 -0.40 -3.45
N GLY A 98 -1.01 0.46 -4.37
CA GLY A 98 -1.29 1.89 -4.38
C GLY A 98 -0.41 2.77 -3.49
N ALA A 99 0.80 2.31 -3.09
CA ALA A 99 1.73 3.09 -2.27
C ALA A 99 1.12 3.62 -0.95
N GLN A 100 0.18 2.88 -0.37
CA GLN A 100 -0.61 3.34 0.77
C GLN A 100 0.06 3.13 2.14
N GLY A 101 1.09 2.29 2.23
CA GLY A 101 1.72 1.91 3.51
C GLY A 101 2.40 3.08 4.24
N MET A 102 3.14 3.92 3.50
CA MET A 102 3.79 5.10 4.08
C MET A 102 2.76 6.11 4.59
N ASN A 103 1.73 6.41 3.79
CA ASN A 103 0.66 7.33 4.21
C ASN A 103 -0.07 6.83 5.46
N LEU A 104 -0.29 5.52 5.55
CA LEU A 104 -0.90 4.91 6.73
C LEU A 104 -0.02 5.05 7.97
N SER A 105 1.29 4.83 7.80
CA SER A 105 2.28 4.96 8.87
C SER A 105 2.39 6.40 9.38
N LEU A 106 2.41 7.39 8.47
CA LEU A 106 2.41 8.81 8.85
C LEU A 106 1.17 9.18 9.64
N ARG A 107 0.01 8.63 9.26
CA ARG A 107 -1.25 8.84 9.98
C ARG A 107 -1.23 8.22 11.38
N ASP A 108 -0.60 7.05 11.56
CA ASP A 108 -0.39 6.50 12.90
C ASP A 108 0.42 7.46 13.79
N CYS A 109 1.54 7.99 13.25
CA CYS A 109 2.37 8.97 13.95
C CYS A 109 1.54 10.17 14.41
N ALA A 110 0.75 10.73 13.49
CA ALA A 110 0.00 11.95 13.70
C ALA A 110 -1.09 11.79 14.79
N ILE A 111 -1.89 10.72 14.68
CA ILE A 111 -2.97 10.44 15.64
C ILE A 111 -2.41 10.05 17.02
N LEU A 112 -1.30 9.30 17.06
CA LEU A 112 -0.67 8.94 18.33
C LEU A 112 -0.11 10.18 19.04
N ALA A 113 0.56 11.06 18.29
CA ALA A 113 1.12 12.30 18.84
C ALA A 113 0.00 13.22 19.40
N GLU A 114 -1.11 13.39 18.67
CA GLU A 114 -2.29 14.11 19.16
C GLU A 114 -2.84 13.52 20.44
N THR A 115 -3.03 12.19 20.46
CA THR A 115 -3.57 11.48 21.63
C THR A 115 -2.71 11.70 22.87
N ILE A 116 -1.37 11.68 22.69
CA ILE A 116 -0.41 11.93 23.77
C ILE A 116 -0.48 13.38 24.24
N VAL A 117 -0.40 14.36 23.31
CA VAL A 117 -0.40 15.79 23.66
C VAL A 117 -1.70 16.19 24.35
N ASP A 118 -2.85 15.73 23.85
CA ASP A 118 -4.15 16.04 24.44
C ASP A 118 -4.31 15.43 25.84
N SER A 119 -3.82 14.21 26.05
CA SER A 119 -3.78 13.59 27.37
C SER A 119 -2.95 14.42 28.36
N LEU A 120 -1.74 14.84 27.94
CA LEU A 120 -0.84 15.63 28.78
C LEU A 120 -1.41 17.01 29.11
N ARG A 121 -2.09 17.67 28.16
CA ARG A 121 -2.74 18.97 28.38
C ARG A 121 -3.87 18.93 29.41
N LEU A 122 -4.58 17.81 29.46
CA LEU A 122 -5.64 17.56 30.44
C LEU A 122 -5.08 17.08 31.80
N GLY A 123 -3.75 16.96 31.95
CA GLY A 123 -3.11 16.43 33.14
C GLY A 123 -3.30 14.92 33.33
N LEU A 124 -3.66 14.19 32.26
CA LEU A 124 -3.86 12.75 32.28
C LEU A 124 -2.55 12.01 31.97
N ASP A 125 -2.38 10.80 32.51
CA ASP A 125 -1.24 9.94 32.17
C ASP A 125 -1.43 9.32 30.78
N ALA A 126 -0.67 9.80 29.79
CA ALA A 126 -0.70 9.33 28.41
C ALA A 126 -0.34 7.83 28.25
N GLY A 127 0.29 7.21 29.27
CA GLY A 127 0.61 5.80 29.29
C GLY A 127 -0.54 4.88 29.70
N LEU A 128 -1.66 5.42 30.19
CA LEU A 128 -2.82 4.60 30.57
C LEU A 128 -3.51 4.05 29.33
N LYS A 129 -3.81 2.74 29.34
CA LYS A 129 -4.53 2.08 28.24
C LYS A 129 -5.86 2.80 27.92
N THR A 130 -6.55 3.33 28.92
CA THR A 130 -7.79 4.10 28.75
C THR A 130 -7.60 5.35 27.89
N ASN A 131 -6.47 6.03 28.03
CA ASN A 131 -6.18 7.27 27.31
C ASN A 131 -5.69 6.98 25.88
N LEU A 132 -5.10 5.80 25.65
CA LEU A 132 -4.73 5.30 24.32
C LEU A 132 -5.89 4.69 23.52
N ARG A 133 -7.08 4.47 24.13
CA ARG A 133 -8.23 3.86 23.44
C ARG A 133 -8.70 4.65 22.22
N GLY A 134 -8.60 5.99 22.26
CA GLY A 134 -8.96 6.84 21.13
C GLY A 134 -8.07 6.58 19.92
N TYR A 135 -6.76 6.46 20.14
CA TYR A 135 -5.80 6.04 19.13
C TYR A 135 -6.14 4.64 18.60
N GLU A 136 -6.29 3.65 19.47
CA GLU A 136 -6.57 2.27 19.07
C GLU A 136 -7.85 2.14 18.23
N ALA A 137 -8.94 2.83 18.62
CA ALA A 137 -10.20 2.79 17.90
C ALA A 137 -10.10 3.39 16.49
N LYS A 138 -9.50 4.60 16.37
CA LYS A 138 -9.29 5.25 15.07
C LYS A 138 -8.43 4.39 14.15
N ARG A 139 -7.36 3.80 14.69
CA ARG A 139 -6.42 3.00 13.90
C ARG A 139 -6.95 1.62 13.52
N SER A 140 -7.63 0.94 14.44
CA SER A 140 -8.21 -0.39 14.16
C SER A 140 -9.22 -0.32 13.01
N PHE A 141 -10.04 0.74 12.96
CA PHE A 141 -10.99 0.92 11.86
C PHE A 141 -10.29 1.11 10.51
N ASP A 142 -9.30 2.01 10.43
CA ASP A 142 -8.59 2.33 9.19
C ASP A 142 -7.70 1.17 8.71
N ILE A 143 -7.02 0.46 9.62
CA ILE A 143 -6.23 -0.73 9.25
C ILE A 143 -7.15 -1.85 8.74
N ASN A 144 -8.26 -2.12 9.43
CA ASN A 144 -9.17 -3.19 9.03
C ASN A 144 -9.86 -2.92 7.70
N SER A 145 -10.29 -1.68 7.45
CA SER A 145 -10.94 -1.30 6.18
C SER A 145 -10.00 -1.51 5.00
N ARG A 146 -8.69 -1.21 5.16
CA ARG A 146 -7.67 -1.40 4.13
C ARG A 146 -7.33 -2.85 3.88
N VAL A 147 -7.20 -3.66 4.94
CA VAL A 147 -6.97 -5.11 4.79
C VAL A 147 -8.14 -5.76 4.04
N ILE A 148 -9.39 -5.47 4.46
CA ILE A 148 -10.60 -6.02 3.80
C ILE A 148 -10.72 -5.51 2.37
N GLY A 149 -10.46 -4.22 2.13
CA GLY A 149 -10.52 -3.63 0.79
C GLY A 149 -9.50 -4.23 -0.17
N SER A 150 -8.26 -4.41 0.30
CA SER A 150 -7.17 -5.05 -0.46
C SER A 150 -7.54 -6.50 -0.80
N ASP A 151 -7.95 -7.30 0.18
CA ASP A 151 -8.33 -8.70 -0.03
C ASP A 151 -9.53 -8.83 -0.99
N GLY A 152 -10.53 -7.95 -0.84
CA GLY A 152 -11.69 -7.90 -1.72
C GLY A 152 -11.32 -7.58 -3.16
N LEU A 153 -10.46 -6.59 -3.38
CA LEU A 153 -10.00 -6.19 -4.72
C LEU A 153 -9.13 -7.29 -5.35
N THR A 154 -8.17 -7.84 -4.60
CA THR A 154 -7.34 -8.95 -5.07
C THR A 154 -8.21 -10.14 -5.46
N ARG A 155 -9.18 -10.54 -4.62
CA ARG A 155 -10.09 -11.65 -4.90
C ARG A 155 -11.00 -11.39 -6.10
N MET A 156 -11.40 -10.14 -6.32
CA MET A 156 -12.23 -9.75 -7.47
C MET A 156 -11.45 -9.74 -8.78
N VAL A 157 -10.14 -9.46 -8.74
CA VAL A 157 -9.25 -9.47 -9.92
C VAL A 157 -8.74 -10.88 -10.23
N SER A 158 -8.40 -11.67 -9.21
CA SER A 158 -7.79 -12.99 -9.35
C SER A 158 -8.76 -14.15 -9.57
N ASN A 159 -10.06 -13.97 -9.29
CA ASN A 159 -11.06 -15.01 -9.56
C ASN A 159 -11.61 -14.95 -11.00
N ASP A 160 -11.60 -16.11 -11.65
CA ASP A 160 -12.16 -16.36 -12.98
C ASP A 160 -13.64 -16.83 -12.96
N PHE A 161 -14.32 -16.75 -11.82
CA PHE A 161 -15.75 -17.06 -11.73
C PHE A 161 -16.58 -16.12 -12.63
N GLY A 162 -17.37 -16.68 -13.55
CA GLY A 162 -18.09 -15.94 -14.59
C GLY A 162 -19.02 -14.81 -14.09
N LEU A 163 -19.56 -14.95 -12.88
CA LEU A 163 -20.38 -13.91 -12.23
C LEU A 163 -19.55 -12.66 -11.83
N LEU A 164 -18.36 -12.85 -11.27
CA LEU A 164 -17.45 -11.76 -10.88
C LEU A 164 -16.88 -11.03 -12.10
N LYS A 165 -16.63 -11.75 -13.20
CA LYS A 165 -16.22 -11.14 -14.48
C LYS A 165 -17.32 -10.24 -15.07
N THR A 166 -18.58 -10.63 -14.90
CA THR A 166 -19.75 -9.85 -15.35
C THR A 166 -19.94 -8.62 -14.48
N LEU A 167 -19.82 -8.74 -13.15
CA LEU A 167 -19.82 -7.61 -12.23
C LEU A 167 -18.67 -6.63 -12.48
N ARG A 168 -17.45 -7.15 -12.74
CA ARG A 168 -16.27 -6.32 -13.09
C ARG A 168 -16.53 -5.53 -14.37
N ARG A 169 -17.08 -6.17 -15.41
CA ARG A 169 -17.43 -5.53 -16.69
C ARG A 169 -18.56 -4.52 -16.54
N ALA A 170 -19.57 -4.82 -15.72
CA ALA A 170 -20.67 -3.91 -15.45
C ALA A 170 -20.21 -2.67 -14.65
N GLY A 171 -19.38 -2.88 -13.62
CA GLY A 171 -18.78 -1.80 -12.82
C GLY A 171 -17.86 -0.88 -13.63
N LEU A 172 -16.99 -1.45 -14.47
CA LEU A 172 -16.15 -0.64 -15.36
C LEU A 172 -16.97 0.13 -16.40
N LYS A 173 -18.14 -0.37 -16.81
CA LYS A 173 -19.06 0.34 -17.71
C LYS A 173 -19.81 1.50 -17.03
N THR A 174 -20.00 1.45 -15.72
CA THR A 174 -20.67 2.53 -14.95
C THR A 174 -19.70 3.61 -14.45
N LEU A 175 -18.40 3.34 -14.48
CA LEU A 175 -17.32 4.30 -14.23
C LEU A 175 -17.09 5.23 -15.45
N SER A 176 -18.05 6.09 -15.73
CA SER A 176 -17.86 7.24 -16.63
C SER A 176 -16.83 8.22 -16.02
N PRO A 177 -16.02 8.93 -16.84
CA PRO A 177 -15.02 9.90 -16.35
C PRO A 177 -15.56 10.97 -15.40
N HIS A 178 -16.87 11.25 -15.46
CA HIS A 178 -17.57 12.28 -14.67
C HIS A 178 -18.48 11.69 -13.58
N SER A 179 -18.37 10.40 -13.26
CA SER A 179 -19.23 9.78 -12.25
C SER A 179 -18.82 10.19 -10.83
N PRO A 180 -19.75 10.64 -9.96
CA PRO A 180 -19.51 10.89 -8.54
C PRO A 180 -18.90 9.68 -7.83
N LEU A 181 -19.22 8.46 -8.30
CA LEU A 181 -18.66 7.21 -7.76
C LEU A 181 -17.15 7.11 -8.01
N LYS A 182 -16.66 7.58 -9.16
CA LYS A 182 -15.22 7.61 -9.48
C LYS A 182 -14.50 8.57 -8.54
N THR A 183 -15.05 9.77 -8.37
CA THR A 183 -14.49 10.78 -7.46
C THR A 183 -14.45 10.26 -6.02
N PHE A 184 -15.53 9.63 -5.55
CA PHE A 184 -15.59 9.00 -4.24
C PHE A 184 -14.55 7.87 -4.09
N MET A 185 -14.41 6.99 -5.08
CA MET A 185 -13.41 5.92 -5.06
C MET A 185 -11.97 6.45 -5.08
N MET A 186 -11.70 7.49 -5.88
CA MET A 186 -10.38 8.15 -5.90
C MET A 186 -10.08 8.84 -4.58
N GLN A 187 -11.06 9.51 -3.97
CA GLN A 187 -10.92 10.12 -2.65
C GLN A 187 -10.63 9.06 -1.59
N GLN A 188 -11.38 7.96 -1.54
CA GLN A 188 -11.10 6.86 -0.61
C GLN A 188 -9.72 6.22 -0.85
N GLY A 189 -9.24 6.19 -2.10
CA GLY A 189 -7.91 5.69 -2.45
C GLY A 189 -6.75 6.63 -2.08
N LEU A 190 -6.98 7.94 -2.08
CA LEU A 190 -5.98 8.99 -1.81
C LEU A 190 -5.95 9.39 -0.32
N ALA A 191 -7.11 9.54 0.30
CA ALA A 191 -7.28 9.86 1.72
C ALA A 191 -8.70 9.48 2.15
N PRO A 192 -8.90 8.38 2.90
CA PRO A 192 -10.20 8.07 3.47
C PRO A 192 -10.73 9.24 4.28
N SER A 193 -12.03 9.51 4.15
CA SER A 193 -12.79 10.64 4.71
C SER A 193 -12.88 10.68 6.25
N SER A 194 -11.93 10.04 6.95
CA SER A 194 -11.85 9.96 8.41
C SER A 194 -10.54 10.56 8.95
N ASP A 195 -9.86 11.39 8.15
CA ASP A 195 -8.54 11.97 8.52
C ASP A 195 -8.71 13.32 9.21
N ASP A 196 -9.10 13.26 10.49
CA ASP A 196 -9.31 14.45 11.34
C ASP A 196 -8.06 14.83 12.15
N SER A 197 -6.87 14.39 11.74
CA SER A 197 -5.63 14.72 12.44
C SER A 197 -5.16 16.14 12.10
N ARG A 198 -5.00 16.97 13.14
CA ARG A 198 -4.40 18.31 13.09
C ARG A 198 -3.05 18.30 12.39
N LEU A 199 -2.17 17.37 12.74
CA LEU A 199 -0.85 17.29 12.09
C LEU A 199 -0.93 16.97 10.59
N MET A 200 -1.87 16.11 10.19
CA MET A 200 -2.10 15.80 8.77
C MET A 200 -2.70 16.99 8.01
N GLN A 201 -3.34 17.93 8.71
CA GLN A 201 -3.88 19.19 8.17
C GLN A 201 -2.84 20.33 8.20
N GLY A 202 -1.64 20.08 8.71
CA GLY A 202 -0.58 21.10 8.85
C GLY A 202 -0.73 21.99 10.08
N GLU A 203 -1.60 21.62 11.02
CA GLU A 203 -1.78 22.32 12.29
C GLU A 203 -0.79 21.81 13.35
N VAL A 204 -0.42 22.69 14.27
CA VAL A 204 0.46 22.35 15.41
C VAL A 204 -0.34 21.70 16.54
N LEU A 205 0.33 20.81 17.29
CA LEU A 205 -0.27 20.12 18.42
C LEU A 205 -0.51 21.00 19.61
#